data_AF-A0A4P5WC67-F1
#
_entry.id   AF-A0A4P5WC67-F1
#
_cell.length_a   1.000
_cell.length_b   1.000
_cell.length_c   1.000
_cell.angle_alpha   90.00
_cell.angle_beta   90.00
_cell.angle_gamma   90.00
#
_symmetry.space_group_name_H-M   'P 1'
#
loop_
_entity.id
_entity.type
_entity.pdbx_description
1 polymer ?
#
loop_
_entity_poly.entity_id
_entity_poly.type
_entity_poly.pdbx_seq_one_letter_code
_entity_poly.pdbx_strand_id
1 'polypeptide(L)'
;MTPRFGLLLALCAASTPLVAQQPARQAARLKVFISVDMEGLAGVVTGPNVSSNGPDYPHFRAIMAAETNAAIDGAFRGGATEVLVRDSHGSKENLLPGDLDPRARLLRGVSSGPKNMMEGLDSTFSAVAFVGYHAKAGTPNAILEHTSTGNVVDFSINGVSLPEGGYNALVAGLYGVPVVFVAGDRAVVDQIRGLVGPIDGVAVKDEIGDASNGMSPKAAQDEIRRTVQRAVTNRATAKPWKLTGPYTMVLKVKQERPLYAGAQRTSAGEFTFSSPDLLAILSAFNAMK
;
A
#
# COMPACT_ATOMS: atom_id res chain seq x y z
N MET A 1 18.78 -67.94 -72.30
CA MET A 1 17.70 -67.80 -71.31
C MET A 1 18.34 -67.55 -69.95
N THR A 2 18.32 -66.31 -69.48
CA THR A 2 18.88 -65.87 -68.20
C THR A 2 17.84 -64.97 -67.53
N PRO A 3 17.38 -65.23 -66.30
CA PRO A 3 16.49 -64.32 -65.61
C PRO A 3 17.30 -63.25 -64.86
N ARG A 4 16.86 -62.00 -64.98
CA ARG A 4 17.33 -60.84 -64.22
C ARG A 4 16.70 -60.87 -62.83
N PHE A 5 17.51 -60.83 -61.77
CA PHE A 5 17.04 -60.50 -60.42
C PHE A 5 17.05 -58.97 -60.25
N GLY A 6 15.87 -58.38 -60.04
CA GLY A 6 15.72 -56.97 -59.65
C GLY A 6 15.77 -56.82 -58.14
N LEU A 7 16.70 -56.01 -57.65
CA LEU A 7 16.84 -55.65 -56.24
C LEU A 7 15.97 -54.41 -55.95
N LEU A 8 14.87 -54.56 -55.21
CA LEU A 8 14.12 -53.41 -54.66
C LEU A 8 14.82 -52.92 -53.39
N LEU A 9 15.37 -51.69 -53.43
CA LEU A 9 15.75 -50.94 -52.24
C LEU A 9 14.49 -50.28 -51.65
N ALA A 10 14.09 -50.69 -50.44
CA ALA A 10 13.10 -49.96 -49.65
C ALA A 10 13.80 -48.82 -48.88
N LEU A 11 13.51 -47.57 -49.24
CA LEU A 11 13.88 -46.41 -48.41
C LEU A 11 12.89 -46.28 -47.25
N CYS A 12 13.32 -46.63 -46.04
CA CYS A 12 12.64 -46.25 -44.81
C CYS A 12 12.96 -44.78 -44.50
N ALA A 13 12.02 -43.86 -44.77
CA ALA A 13 12.11 -42.48 -44.29
C ALA A 13 11.77 -42.45 -42.80
N ALA A 14 12.78 -42.21 -41.96
CA ALA A 14 12.57 -41.96 -40.53
C ALA A 14 12.04 -40.53 -40.34
N SER A 15 10.75 -40.40 -40.04
CA SER A 15 10.13 -39.14 -39.64
C SER A 15 10.44 -38.86 -38.17
N THR A 16 11.38 -37.95 -37.90
CA THR A 16 11.58 -37.39 -36.56
C THR A 16 10.38 -36.51 -36.21
N PRO A 17 9.69 -36.73 -35.08
CA PRO A 17 8.58 -35.87 -34.67
C PRO A 17 9.12 -34.49 -34.29
N LEU A 18 8.55 -33.45 -34.90
CA LEU A 18 8.76 -32.07 -34.50
C LEU A 18 8.16 -31.90 -33.09
N VAL A 19 9.00 -31.84 -32.07
CA VAL A 19 8.57 -31.42 -30.73
C VAL A 19 8.29 -29.92 -30.80
N ALA A 20 7.01 -29.55 -30.82
CA ALA A 20 6.60 -28.16 -30.68
C ALA A 20 7.08 -27.64 -29.33
N GLN A 21 8.05 -26.72 -29.33
CA GLN A 21 8.42 -25.98 -28.14
C GLN A 21 7.20 -25.17 -27.68
N GLN A 22 6.67 -25.50 -26.50
CA GLN A 22 5.69 -24.64 -25.85
C GLN A 22 6.34 -23.26 -25.64
N PRO A 23 5.65 -22.15 -25.97
CA PRO A 23 6.17 -20.83 -25.68
C PRO A 23 6.44 -20.75 -24.17
N ALA A 24 7.65 -20.29 -23.81
CA ALA A 24 8.03 -20.08 -22.42
C ALA A 24 6.90 -19.32 -21.73
N ARG A 25 6.30 -19.95 -20.72
CA ARG A 25 5.24 -19.36 -19.89
C ARG A 25 5.79 -18.02 -19.41
N GLN A 26 5.28 -16.91 -19.96
CA GLN A 26 5.70 -15.58 -19.56
C GLN A 26 5.57 -15.53 -18.04
N ALA A 27 6.70 -15.48 -17.33
CA ALA A 27 6.68 -15.51 -15.87
C ALA A 27 5.72 -14.41 -15.42
N ALA A 28 4.69 -14.78 -14.67
CA ALA A 28 3.66 -13.84 -14.24
C ALA A 28 4.37 -12.68 -13.53
N ARG A 29 4.24 -11.46 -14.07
CA ARG A 29 4.89 -10.28 -13.50
C ARG A 29 4.27 -10.00 -12.14
N LEU A 30 5.06 -10.17 -11.08
CA LEU A 30 4.64 -9.85 -9.73
C LEU A 30 4.93 -8.37 -9.48
N LYS A 31 3.88 -7.55 -9.56
CA LYS A 31 3.96 -6.11 -9.27
C LYS A 31 3.57 -5.84 -7.81
N VAL A 32 4.40 -5.11 -7.07
CA VAL A 32 4.11 -4.68 -5.69
C VAL A 32 3.93 -3.17 -5.66
N PHE A 33 2.86 -2.73 -4.99
CA PHE A 33 2.61 -1.32 -4.71
C PHE A 33 3.02 -1.02 -3.27
N ILE A 34 3.86 -0.01 -3.06
CA ILE A 34 4.29 0.43 -1.73
C ILE A 34 3.78 1.85 -1.51
N SER A 35 2.87 2.04 -0.57
CA SER A 35 2.45 3.36 -0.12
C SER A 35 3.29 3.75 1.09
N VAL A 36 3.88 4.94 1.07
CA VAL A 36 4.84 5.38 2.10
C VAL A 36 4.40 6.67 2.75
N ASP A 37 4.24 6.63 4.06
CA ASP A 37 3.90 7.76 4.91
C ASP A 37 5.04 8.06 5.91
N MET A 38 4.97 9.13 6.71
CA MET A 38 6.11 9.56 7.54
C MET A 38 5.91 9.40 9.05
N GLU A 39 4.69 9.55 9.55
CA GLU A 39 4.37 9.60 10.98
C GLU A 39 4.76 8.32 11.70
N GLY A 40 4.61 7.16 11.03
CA GLY A 40 4.89 5.84 11.57
C GLY A 40 6.34 5.39 11.48
N LEU A 41 7.24 6.18 10.89
CA LEU A 41 8.66 5.79 10.73
C LEU A 41 9.36 5.64 12.09
N ALA A 42 10.45 4.87 12.11
CA ALA A 42 11.26 4.69 13.30
C ALA A 42 11.85 6.02 13.78
N GLY A 43 11.73 6.29 15.08
CA GLY A 43 12.25 7.49 15.74
C GLY A 43 11.44 8.77 15.52
N VAL A 44 10.43 8.79 14.62
CA VAL A 44 9.52 9.94 14.49
C VAL A 44 8.66 10.05 15.74
N VAL A 45 8.54 11.25 16.30
CA VAL A 45 7.73 11.51 17.50
C VAL A 45 6.79 12.70 17.31
N THR A 46 7.23 13.75 16.64
CA THR A 46 6.52 15.03 16.62
C THR A 46 6.25 15.52 15.19
N GLY A 47 5.23 16.36 15.02
CA GLY A 47 4.88 16.97 13.72
C GLY A 47 6.07 17.64 13.00
N PRO A 48 6.96 18.39 13.68
CA PRO A 48 8.16 18.94 13.06
C PRO A 48 9.10 17.89 12.45
N ASN A 49 9.12 16.65 12.93
CA ASN A 49 9.93 15.59 12.31
C ASN A 49 9.43 15.25 10.88
N VAL A 50 8.14 15.45 10.61
CA VAL A 50 7.49 15.10 9.34
C VAL A 50 7.04 16.32 8.53
N SER A 51 7.31 17.53 9.00
CA SER A 51 6.96 18.76 8.32
C SER A 51 8.13 19.28 7.49
N SER A 52 7.92 19.68 6.24
CA SER A 52 8.96 20.24 5.38
C SER A 52 9.67 21.49 5.94
N ASN A 53 9.06 22.13 6.94
CA ASN A 53 9.60 23.33 7.60
C ASN A 53 10.30 23.00 8.93
N GLY A 54 10.31 21.74 9.35
CA GLY A 54 10.92 21.31 10.61
C GLY A 54 12.43 21.14 10.49
N PRO A 55 13.19 21.39 11.57
CA PRO A 55 14.65 21.35 11.56
C PRO A 55 15.21 19.95 11.26
N ASP A 56 14.55 18.90 11.77
CA ASP A 56 14.98 17.50 11.60
C ASP A 56 14.34 16.82 10.39
N TYR A 57 13.52 17.53 9.61
CA TYR A 57 12.86 16.94 8.44
C TYR A 57 13.83 16.30 7.44
N PRO A 58 14.99 16.89 7.09
CA PRO A 58 15.97 16.22 6.23
C PRO A 58 16.45 14.88 6.78
N HIS A 59 16.58 14.75 8.11
CA HIS A 59 16.99 13.51 8.76
C HIS A 59 15.90 12.43 8.63
N PHE A 60 14.66 12.76 8.97
CA PHE A 60 13.56 11.80 8.90
C PHE A 60 13.13 11.47 7.47
N ARG A 61 13.35 12.38 6.52
CA ARG A 61 13.24 12.12 5.08
C ARG A 61 14.25 11.07 4.61
N ALA A 62 15.49 11.12 5.11
CA ALA A 62 16.48 10.08 4.82
C ALA A 62 16.09 8.73 5.44
N ILE A 63 15.49 8.73 6.64
CA ILE A 63 14.92 7.52 7.26
C ILE A 63 13.76 6.96 6.42
N MET A 64 12.84 7.83 5.95
CA MET A 64 11.74 7.45 5.06
C MET A 64 12.25 6.73 3.81
N ALA A 65 13.28 7.29 3.15
CA ALA A 65 13.90 6.67 1.99
C ALA A 65 14.54 5.32 2.33
N ALA A 66 15.25 5.22 3.46
CA ALA A 66 15.90 3.98 3.88
C ALA A 66 14.91 2.86 4.24
N GLU A 67 13.82 3.15 4.95
CA GLU A 67 12.75 2.18 5.24
C GLU A 67 12.00 1.78 3.96
N THR A 68 11.75 2.73 3.06
CA THR A 68 11.19 2.45 1.72
C THR A 68 12.08 1.51 0.93
N ASN A 69 13.39 1.78 0.87
CA ASN A 69 14.35 0.93 0.17
C ASN A 69 14.49 -0.45 0.81
N ALA A 70 14.35 -0.55 2.13
CA ALA A 70 14.26 -1.84 2.78
C ALA A 70 13.02 -2.64 2.35
N ALA A 71 11.85 -1.99 2.25
CA ALA A 71 10.64 -2.61 1.74
C ALA A 71 10.77 -3.01 0.26
N ILE A 72 11.36 -2.16 -0.58
CA ILE A 72 11.65 -2.48 -2.00
C ILE A 72 12.55 -3.72 -2.09
N ASP A 73 13.66 -3.75 -1.36
CA ASP A 73 14.57 -4.89 -1.38
C ASP A 73 13.90 -6.17 -0.89
N GLY A 74 13.09 -6.06 0.18
CA GLY A 74 12.24 -7.16 0.66
C GLY A 74 11.29 -7.66 -0.42
N ALA A 75 10.60 -6.77 -1.14
CA ALA A 75 9.68 -7.14 -2.20
C ALA A 75 10.37 -7.90 -3.35
N PHE A 76 11.52 -7.41 -3.82
CA PHE A 76 12.31 -8.12 -4.84
C PHE A 76 12.79 -9.49 -4.36
N ARG A 77 13.27 -9.60 -3.12
CA ARG A 77 13.63 -10.90 -2.51
C ARG A 77 12.43 -11.84 -2.36
N GLY A 78 11.23 -11.30 -2.23
CA GLY A 78 9.96 -12.04 -2.21
C GLY A 78 9.46 -12.43 -3.61
N GLY A 79 10.21 -12.11 -4.66
CA GLY A 79 9.91 -12.48 -6.05
C GLY A 79 9.21 -11.39 -6.86
N ALA A 80 9.13 -10.15 -6.36
CA ALA A 80 8.63 -9.03 -7.16
C ALA A 80 9.49 -8.82 -8.41
N THR A 81 8.86 -8.52 -9.53
CA THR A 81 9.52 -8.15 -10.79
C THR A 81 9.39 -6.66 -11.08
N GLU A 82 8.41 -5.99 -10.49
CA GLU A 82 8.22 -4.54 -10.58
C GLU A 82 7.74 -4.01 -9.22
N VAL A 83 8.22 -2.83 -8.84
CA VAL A 83 7.77 -2.13 -7.64
C VAL A 83 7.40 -0.69 -8.01
N LEU A 84 6.19 -0.27 -7.64
CA LEU A 84 5.77 1.13 -7.68
C LEU A 84 5.67 1.65 -6.25
N VAL A 85 6.41 2.72 -5.97
CA VAL A 85 6.34 3.44 -4.70
C VAL A 85 5.50 4.69 -4.89
N ARG A 86 4.49 4.86 -4.04
CA ARG A 86 3.73 6.09 -3.89
C ARG A 86 4.19 6.80 -2.63
N ASP A 87 4.75 7.99 -2.83
CA ASP A 87 4.92 8.94 -1.73
C ASP A 87 3.52 9.41 -1.30
N SER A 88 3.17 9.13 -0.05
CA SER A 88 1.83 9.26 0.48
C SER A 88 1.71 10.25 1.63
N HIS A 89 2.80 10.92 2.01
CA HIS A 89 2.79 11.92 3.10
C HIS A 89 2.61 13.35 2.60
N GLY A 90 1.80 14.18 3.27
CA GLY A 90 1.73 15.62 3.02
C GLY A 90 1.63 16.01 1.54
N SER A 91 2.62 16.78 1.05
CA SER A 91 2.74 17.24 -0.36
C SER A 91 3.02 16.12 -1.37
N LYS A 92 3.32 14.90 -0.90
CA LYS A 92 3.71 13.73 -1.68
C LYS A 92 5.07 13.93 -2.37
N GLU A 93 5.93 14.79 -1.81
CA GLU A 93 7.21 15.21 -2.38
C GLU A 93 8.41 14.94 -1.47
N ASN A 94 8.25 14.03 -0.51
CA ASN A 94 9.20 13.68 0.52
C ASN A 94 10.29 12.75 0.00
N LEU A 95 9.98 11.69 -0.73
CA LEU A 95 10.99 10.82 -1.34
C LEU A 95 11.71 11.57 -2.48
N LEU A 96 13.03 11.76 -2.36
CA LEU A 96 13.83 12.29 -3.45
C LEU A 96 14.03 11.19 -4.51
N PRO A 97 13.88 11.51 -5.81
CA PRO A 97 14.12 10.53 -6.87
C PRO A 97 15.50 9.87 -6.80
N GLY A 98 16.52 10.62 -6.36
CA GLY A 98 17.91 10.11 -6.25
C GLY A 98 18.16 9.17 -5.07
N ASP A 99 17.26 9.14 -4.08
CA ASP A 99 17.41 8.31 -2.88
C ASP A 99 16.73 6.94 -3.04
N LEU A 100 15.90 6.75 -4.07
CA LEU A 100 15.13 5.53 -4.28
C LEU A 100 15.97 4.42 -4.95
N ASP A 101 15.75 3.18 -4.54
CA ASP A 101 16.31 2.01 -5.21
C ASP A 101 16.00 2.04 -6.73
N PRO A 102 17.02 1.93 -7.60
CA PRO A 102 16.87 2.12 -9.04
C PRO A 102 15.99 1.06 -9.72
N ARG A 103 15.68 -0.04 -9.03
CA ARG A 103 14.77 -1.08 -9.54
C ARG A 103 13.30 -0.69 -9.39
N ALA A 104 12.98 0.30 -8.56
CA ALA A 104 11.62 0.76 -8.31
C ALA A 104 11.26 2.01 -9.13
N ARG A 105 9.97 2.22 -9.31
CA ARG A 105 9.42 3.45 -9.87
C ARG A 105 8.84 4.30 -8.75
N LEU A 106 8.98 5.63 -8.84
CA LEU A 106 8.42 6.59 -7.89
C LEU A 106 7.22 7.32 -8.51
N LEU A 107 6.12 7.39 -7.78
CA LEU A 107 5.01 8.30 -8.03
C LEU A 107 4.99 9.39 -6.96
N ARG A 108 5.48 10.58 -7.33
CA ARG A 108 5.67 11.76 -6.48
C ARG A 108 4.73 12.89 -6.92
N GLY A 109 4.35 13.76 -5.99
CA GLY A 109 3.50 14.92 -6.21
C GLY A 109 2.02 14.63 -6.00
N VAL A 110 1.24 15.70 -5.75
CA VAL A 110 -0.20 15.60 -5.56
C VAL A 110 -0.88 15.17 -6.86
N SER A 111 -1.78 14.21 -6.75
CA SER A 111 -2.62 13.70 -7.82
C SER A 111 -4.04 14.23 -7.66
N SER A 112 -4.71 14.57 -8.75
CA SER A 112 -6.10 15.07 -8.73
C SER A 112 -7.15 13.97 -8.49
N GLY A 113 -6.77 12.69 -8.55
CA GLY A 113 -7.68 11.57 -8.40
C GLY A 113 -8.03 11.23 -6.95
N PRO A 114 -9.20 10.61 -6.71
CA PRO A 114 -9.71 10.35 -5.36
C PRO A 114 -8.92 9.28 -4.59
N LYS A 115 -8.04 8.50 -5.26
CA LYS A 115 -7.26 7.44 -4.61
C LYS A 115 -6.13 7.99 -3.75
N ASN A 116 -5.68 9.23 -3.99
CA ASN A 116 -4.66 9.93 -3.21
C ASN A 116 -3.40 9.08 -2.90
N MET A 117 -3.30 8.50 -1.70
CA MET A 117 -2.19 7.63 -1.26
C MET A 117 -2.10 6.31 -2.04
N MET A 118 -3.15 5.96 -2.78
CA MET A 118 -3.24 4.75 -3.60
C MET A 118 -3.27 5.07 -5.10
N GLU A 119 -2.90 6.29 -5.50
CA GLU A 119 -2.79 6.59 -6.92
C GLU A 119 -1.72 5.74 -7.63
N GLY A 120 -2.00 5.39 -8.88
CA GLY A 120 -1.18 4.44 -9.66
C GLY A 120 -1.44 2.96 -9.38
N LEU A 121 -2.25 2.61 -8.36
CA LEU A 121 -2.71 1.24 -8.16
C LEU A 121 -3.79 0.87 -9.18
N ASP A 122 -3.70 -0.35 -9.71
CA ASP A 122 -4.69 -0.99 -10.57
C ASP A 122 -4.75 -2.52 -10.31
N SER A 123 -5.57 -3.24 -11.06
CA SER A 123 -5.76 -4.69 -10.91
C SER A 123 -4.60 -5.55 -11.41
N THR A 124 -3.53 -4.95 -11.96
CA THR A 124 -2.32 -5.67 -12.39
C THR A 124 -1.35 -5.90 -11.23
N PHE A 125 -1.58 -5.27 -10.07
CA PHE A 125 -0.77 -5.46 -8.87
C PHE A 125 -1.13 -6.75 -8.14
N SER A 126 -0.12 -7.37 -7.54
CA SER A 126 -0.27 -8.62 -6.78
C SER A 126 -0.31 -8.42 -5.27
N ALA A 127 0.17 -7.28 -4.78
CA ALA A 127 0.23 -6.97 -3.35
C ALA A 127 0.39 -5.46 -3.10
N VAL A 128 -0.13 -5.02 -1.96
CA VAL A 128 0.11 -3.69 -1.38
C VAL A 128 0.89 -3.83 -0.07
N ALA A 129 1.88 -2.97 0.13
CA ALA A 129 2.58 -2.78 1.39
C ALA A 129 2.45 -1.34 1.87
N PHE A 130 2.17 -1.17 3.16
CA PHE A 130 2.13 0.13 3.84
C PHE A 130 3.40 0.31 4.66
N VAL A 131 4.08 1.44 4.49
CA VAL A 131 5.33 1.78 5.21
C VAL A 131 5.16 3.14 5.87
N GLY A 132 5.55 3.26 7.14
CA GLY A 132 5.48 4.52 7.89
C GLY A 132 4.06 5.00 8.20
N TYR A 133 3.07 4.10 8.13
CA TYR A 133 1.66 4.44 8.41
C TYR A 133 1.42 4.70 9.90
N HIS A 134 0.34 5.40 10.23
CA HIS A 134 -0.03 5.75 11.60
C HIS A 134 -1.51 5.42 11.90
N ALA A 135 -1.84 5.43 13.19
CA ALA A 135 -3.21 5.15 13.65
C ALA A 135 -4.16 6.31 13.33
N LYS A 136 -5.46 6.01 13.30
CA LYS A 136 -6.52 7.01 13.08
C LYS A 136 -6.62 8.03 14.21
N ALA A 137 -7.24 9.17 13.90
CA ALA A 137 -7.54 10.22 14.89
C ALA A 137 -8.21 9.68 16.16
N GLY A 138 -7.74 10.17 17.31
CA GLY A 138 -8.28 9.80 18.62
C GLY A 138 -7.93 8.38 19.08
N THR A 139 -6.97 7.71 18.43
CA THR A 139 -6.47 6.41 18.91
C THR A 139 -5.59 6.61 20.14
N PRO A 140 -5.91 6.00 21.30
CA PRO A 140 -5.03 6.05 22.46
C PRO A 140 -3.72 5.31 22.20
N ASN A 141 -2.65 5.77 22.83
CA ASN A 141 -1.32 5.16 22.77
C ASN A 141 -0.79 5.03 21.33
N ALA A 142 -0.89 6.11 20.56
CA ALA A 142 -0.42 6.18 19.18
C ALA A 142 0.36 7.47 18.96
N ILE A 143 1.39 7.41 18.11
CA ILE A 143 2.22 8.58 17.78
C ILE A 143 1.68 9.27 16.54
N LEU A 144 1.37 10.57 16.64
CA LEU A 144 0.89 11.42 15.53
C LEU A 144 -0.39 10.89 14.86
N GLU A 145 -1.27 10.33 15.67
CA GLU A 145 -2.57 9.82 15.32
C GLU A 145 -3.47 10.88 14.71
N HIS A 146 -3.90 10.64 13.48
CA HIS A 146 -4.85 11.49 12.78
C HIS A 146 -5.49 10.71 11.63
N THR A 147 -6.47 11.32 10.96
CA THR A 147 -7.06 10.74 9.75
C THR A 147 -7.08 11.77 8.65
N SER A 148 -6.11 11.69 7.76
CA SER A 148 -5.89 12.51 6.57
C SER A 148 -5.50 13.97 6.83
N THR A 149 -6.21 14.66 7.70
CA THR A 149 -5.88 16.02 8.14
C THR A 149 -6.16 16.12 9.64
N GLY A 150 -5.54 17.09 10.31
CA GLY A 150 -5.82 17.37 11.73
C GLY A 150 -7.26 17.88 12.01
N ASN A 151 -8.06 18.10 10.95
CA ASN A 151 -9.45 18.54 11.04
C ASN A 151 -10.42 17.36 11.24
N VAL A 152 -10.07 16.16 10.79
CA VAL A 152 -10.94 14.98 10.90
C VAL A 152 -10.92 14.46 12.33
N VAL A 153 -12.11 14.28 12.91
CA VAL A 153 -12.34 13.65 14.21
C VAL A 153 -12.56 12.15 14.03
N ASP A 154 -13.37 11.76 13.04
CA ASP A 154 -13.59 10.37 12.66
C ASP A 154 -14.05 10.29 11.21
N PHE A 155 -13.69 9.19 10.55
CA PHE A 155 -14.15 8.86 9.22
C PHE A 155 -14.53 7.38 9.18
N SER A 156 -15.78 7.10 8.82
CA SER A 156 -16.28 5.73 8.73
C SER A 156 -16.99 5.47 7.42
N ILE A 157 -16.95 4.21 6.98
CA ILE A 157 -17.73 3.71 5.85
C ILE A 157 -18.50 2.48 6.31
N ASN A 158 -19.81 2.46 6.08
CA ASN A 158 -20.71 1.37 6.49
C ASN A 158 -20.57 1.01 7.98
N GLY A 159 -20.43 2.03 8.83
CA GLY A 159 -20.30 1.89 10.28
C GLY A 159 -18.92 1.45 10.78
N VAL A 160 -17.95 1.22 9.89
CA VAL A 160 -16.56 0.88 10.28
C VAL A 160 -15.74 2.15 10.29
N SER A 161 -15.23 2.57 11.45
CA SER A 161 -14.34 3.73 11.60
C SER A 161 -12.90 3.39 11.20
N LEU A 162 -12.34 4.15 10.25
CA LEU A 162 -11.16 3.77 9.47
C LEU A 162 -9.95 4.68 9.72
N PRO A 163 -8.75 4.10 9.88
CA PRO A 163 -7.50 4.80 9.64
C PRO A 163 -7.27 5.02 8.14
N GLU A 164 -6.23 5.77 7.82
CA GLU A 164 -5.81 5.97 6.44
C GLU A 164 -5.50 4.65 5.74
N GLY A 165 -4.74 3.78 6.41
CA GLY A 165 -4.51 2.42 5.92
C GLY A 165 -5.78 1.61 5.74
N GLY A 166 -6.85 1.94 6.46
CA GLY A 166 -8.17 1.38 6.26
C GLY A 166 -8.72 1.78 4.90
N TYR A 167 -9.11 3.03 4.69
CA TYR A 167 -9.73 3.38 3.40
C TYR A 167 -8.80 3.13 2.19
N ASN A 168 -7.49 3.17 2.37
CA ASN A 168 -6.51 2.76 1.36
C ASN A 168 -6.57 1.26 1.05
N ALA A 169 -6.78 0.41 2.05
CA ALA A 169 -7.01 -1.02 1.86
C ALA A 169 -8.36 -1.31 1.16
N LEU A 170 -9.40 -0.49 1.36
CA LEU A 170 -10.63 -0.59 0.54
C LEU A 170 -10.38 -0.24 -0.93
N VAL A 171 -9.55 0.78 -1.20
CA VAL A 171 -9.13 1.09 -2.58
C VAL A 171 -8.37 -0.08 -3.17
N ALA A 172 -7.47 -0.73 -2.43
CA ALA A 172 -6.80 -1.94 -2.90
C ALA A 172 -7.80 -3.09 -3.18
N GLY A 173 -8.79 -3.25 -2.31
CA GLY A 173 -9.90 -4.19 -2.48
C GLY A 173 -10.73 -3.97 -3.75
N LEU A 174 -10.95 -2.71 -4.14
CA LEU A 174 -11.64 -2.34 -5.39
C LEU A 174 -10.94 -2.96 -6.61
N TYR A 175 -9.61 -2.99 -6.59
CA TYR A 175 -8.79 -3.58 -7.66
C TYR A 175 -8.47 -5.06 -7.45
N GLY A 176 -8.99 -5.68 -6.39
CA GLY A 176 -8.74 -7.08 -6.07
C GLY A 176 -7.31 -7.36 -5.57
N VAL A 177 -6.61 -6.34 -5.08
CA VAL A 177 -5.23 -6.45 -4.60
C VAL A 177 -5.22 -6.54 -3.07
N PRO A 178 -4.60 -7.57 -2.46
CA PRO A 178 -4.52 -7.67 -1.02
C PRO A 178 -3.44 -6.74 -0.45
N VAL A 179 -3.70 -6.16 0.72
CA VAL A 179 -2.64 -5.63 1.59
C VAL A 179 -1.98 -6.81 2.26
N VAL A 180 -0.64 -6.89 2.17
CA VAL A 180 0.14 -8.02 2.71
C VAL A 180 1.05 -7.60 3.85
N PHE A 181 1.31 -6.30 3.99
CA PHE A 181 2.28 -5.76 4.93
C PHE A 181 1.89 -4.37 5.43
N VAL A 182 2.15 -4.11 6.71
CA VAL A 182 2.09 -2.77 7.32
C VAL A 182 3.28 -2.53 8.26
N ALA A 183 3.92 -1.37 8.16
CA ALA A 183 4.88 -0.87 9.14
C ALA A 183 4.47 0.51 9.64
N GLY A 184 4.63 0.71 10.95
CA GLY A 184 4.25 1.93 11.66
C GLY A 184 4.43 1.75 13.17
N ASP A 185 3.65 2.49 13.96
CA ASP A 185 3.52 2.19 15.38
C ASP A 185 2.67 0.93 15.64
N ARG A 186 2.68 0.44 16.88
CA ARG A 186 1.87 -0.73 17.27
C ARG A 186 0.39 -0.55 16.95
N ALA A 187 -0.15 0.61 17.27
CA ALA A 187 -1.57 0.90 17.12
C ALA A 187 -2.02 0.74 15.66
N VAL A 188 -1.28 1.26 14.67
CA VAL A 188 -1.65 1.06 13.27
C VAL A 188 -1.54 -0.39 12.83
N VAL A 189 -0.50 -1.11 13.28
CA VAL A 189 -0.32 -2.52 12.90
C VAL A 189 -1.51 -3.35 13.38
N ASP A 190 -1.97 -3.11 14.60
CA ASP A 190 -3.12 -3.80 15.17
C ASP A 190 -4.43 -3.37 14.50
N GLN A 191 -4.61 -2.08 14.21
CA GLN A 191 -5.79 -1.59 13.46
C GLN A 191 -5.91 -2.21 12.07
N ILE A 192 -4.81 -2.24 11.31
CA ILE A 192 -4.83 -2.81 9.96
C ILE A 192 -5.10 -4.32 10.01
N ARG A 193 -4.47 -5.06 10.94
CA ARG A 193 -4.77 -6.48 11.12
C ARG A 193 -6.22 -6.75 11.50
N GLY A 194 -6.81 -5.88 12.32
CA GLY A 194 -8.23 -5.94 12.67
C GLY A 194 -9.17 -5.78 11.47
N LEU A 195 -8.74 -5.06 10.42
CA LEU A 195 -9.53 -4.82 9.21
C LEU A 195 -9.29 -5.89 8.13
N VAL A 196 -8.02 -6.14 7.79
CA VAL A 196 -7.65 -6.94 6.61
C VAL A 196 -7.29 -8.40 6.94
N GLY A 197 -7.26 -8.76 8.22
CA GLY A 197 -6.88 -10.09 8.71
C GLY A 197 -5.40 -10.17 9.14
N PRO A 198 -4.93 -11.38 9.50
CA PRO A 198 -3.59 -11.58 10.06
C PRO A 198 -2.51 -11.46 8.98
N ILE A 199 -2.18 -10.22 8.63
CA ILE A 199 -1.08 -9.91 7.71
C ILE A 199 0.24 -9.74 8.46
N ASP A 200 1.32 -9.87 7.71
CA ASP A 200 2.65 -9.49 8.18
C ASP A 200 2.66 -8.01 8.55
N GLY A 201 3.41 -7.66 9.60
CA GLY A 201 3.53 -6.27 10.02
C GLY A 201 4.60 -6.05 11.06
N VAL A 202 5.17 -4.85 11.05
CA VAL A 202 6.30 -4.43 11.89
C VAL A 202 5.90 -3.17 12.66
N ALA A 203 5.70 -3.33 13.96
CA ALA A 203 5.61 -2.18 14.85
C ALA A 203 7.04 -1.71 15.14
N VAL A 204 7.46 -0.62 14.49
CA VAL A 204 8.81 -0.08 14.65
C VAL A 204 8.94 0.71 15.95
N LYS A 205 7.82 1.06 16.57
CA LYS A 205 7.71 1.75 17.86
C LYS A 205 6.38 1.44 18.55
N ASP A 206 6.41 1.53 19.86
CA ASP A 206 5.25 1.67 20.72
C ASP A 206 5.22 3.13 21.25
N GLU A 207 4.04 3.60 21.67
CA GLU A 207 3.87 4.86 22.39
C GLU A 207 3.93 4.60 23.91
N ILE A 208 4.52 5.54 24.64
CA ILE A 208 4.49 5.60 26.11
C ILE A 208 4.36 7.07 26.55
N GLY A 209 3.16 7.55 26.82
CA GLY A 209 2.92 8.91 27.31
C GLY A 209 3.46 10.00 26.38
N ASP A 210 3.05 9.93 25.12
CA ASP A 210 3.47 10.69 23.94
C ASP A 210 4.94 10.48 23.51
N ALA A 211 5.72 9.70 24.26
CA ALA A 211 7.08 9.33 23.86
C ALA A 211 7.08 8.10 22.94
N SER A 212 7.99 8.09 21.97
CA SER A 212 8.26 6.89 21.17
C SER A 212 9.27 5.98 21.88
N ASN A 213 8.89 4.72 22.09
CA ASN A 213 9.80 3.65 22.46
C ASN A 213 9.92 2.67 21.29
N GLY A 214 11.04 2.68 20.57
CA GLY A 214 11.12 1.98 19.30
C GLY A 214 12.50 1.48 18.91
N MET A 215 12.51 0.78 17.78
CA MET A 215 13.70 0.28 17.13
C MET A 215 14.59 1.44 16.67
N SER A 216 15.91 1.21 16.63
CA SER A 216 16.78 2.10 15.86
C SER A 216 16.38 2.05 14.37
N PRO A 217 16.57 3.14 13.60
CA PRO A 217 16.20 3.13 12.18
C PRO A 217 16.81 1.97 11.39
N LYS A 218 18.04 1.58 11.70
CA LYS A 218 18.69 0.43 11.05
C LYS A 218 18.02 -0.90 11.38
N ALA A 219 17.64 -1.11 12.65
CA ALA A 219 16.91 -2.31 13.05
C ALA A 219 15.51 -2.37 12.39
N ALA A 220 14.81 -1.23 12.32
CA ALA A 220 13.52 -1.13 11.62
C ALA A 220 13.66 -1.50 10.13
N GLN A 221 14.65 -0.95 9.42
CA GLN A 221 14.93 -1.30 8.03
C GLN A 221 15.19 -2.80 7.85
N ASP A 222 16.00 -3.41 8.71
CA ASP A 222 16.34 -4.82 8.59
C ASP A 222 15.13 -5.73 8.84
N GLU A 223 14.26 -5.36 9.78
CA GLU A 223 13.01 -6.07 10.06
C GLU A 223 11.96 -5.87 8.94
N ILE A 224 11.78 -4.64 8.45
CA ILE A 224 10.92 -4.34 7.30
C ILE A 224 11.33 -5.17 6.08
N ARG A 225 12.63 -5.21 5.75
CA ARG A 225 13.12 -6.00 4.60
C ARG A 225 12.76 -7.47 4.71
N ARG A 226 13.06 -8.10 5.86
CA ARG A 226 12.78 -9.53 6.08
C ARG A 226 11.28 -9.82 6.03
N THR A 227 10.49 -8.98 6.68
CA THR A 227 9.05 -9.22 6.82
C THR A 227 8.30 -8.91 5.52
N VAL A 228 8.71 -7.90 4.74
CA VAL A 228 8.17 -7.69 3.38
C VAL A 228 8.53 -8.85 2.45
N GLN A 229 9.76 -9.39 2.52
CA GLN A 229 10.12 -10.59 1.75
C GLN A 229 9.16 -11.75 2.04
N ARG A 230 8.91 -12.02 3.33
CA ARG A 230 7.95 -13.07 3.74
C ARG A 230 6.54 -12.76 3.25
N ALA A 231 6.06 -11.54 3.45
CA ALA A 231 4.73 -11.10 3.07
C ALA A 231 4.48 -11.24 1.57
N VAL A 232 5.42 -10.81 0.74
CA VAL A 232 5.32 -10.91 -0.73
C VAL A 232 5.43 -12.36 -1.18
N THR A 233 6.31 -13.17 -0.58
CA THR A 233 6.40 -14.61 -0.86
C THR A 233 5.06 -15.31 -0.60
N ASN A 234 4.44 -15.00 0.53
CA ASN A 234 3.19 -15.62 1.00
C ASN A 234 1.91 -14.90 0.55
N ARG A 235 2.00 -13.88 -0.31
CA ARG A 235 0.87 -13.01 -0.71
C ARG A 235 -0.42 -13.75 -1.10
N ALA A 236 -0.32 -14.96 -1.62
CA ALA A 236 -1.47 -15.79 -2.01
C ALA A 236 -2.38 -16.18 -0.82
N THR A 237 -1.89 -16.09 0.42
CA THR A 237 -2.69 -16.32 1.63
C THR A 237 -3.49 -15.09 2.07
N ALA A 238 -3.10 -13.90 1.60
CA ALA A 238 -3.79 -12.66 1.94
C ALA A 238 -5.03 -12.47 1.05
N LYS A 239 -6.09 -11.89 1.62
CA LYS A 239 -7.35 -11.64 0.92
C LYS A 239 -7.55 -10.14 0.74
N PRO A 240 -8.02 -9.67 -0.44
CA PRO A 240 -8.43 -8.28 -0.59
C PRO A 240 -9.54 -7.94 0.41
N TRP A 241 -9.36 -6.86 1.15
CA TRP A 241 -10.37 -6.37 2.08
C TRP A 241 -11.39 -5.52 1.34
N LYS A 242 -12.68 -5.86 1.49
CA LYS A 242 -13.79 -5.21 0.79
C LYS A 242 -14.96 -5.01 1.73
N LEU A 243 -15.71 -3.94 1.50
CA LEU A 243 -17.06 -3.77 2.02
C LEU A 243 -18.05 -3.93 0.87
N THR A 244 -19.22 -4.48 1.16
CA THR A 244 -20.29 -4.59 0.17
C THR A 244 -20.99 -3.24 0.05
N GLY A 245 -21.15 -2.77 -1.19
CA GLY A 245 -21.91 -1.55 -1.48
C GLY A 245 -23.42 -1.72 -1.28
N PRO A 246 -24.20 -0.63 -1.25
CA PRO A 246 -23.74 0.76 -1.34
C PRO A 246 -22.87 1.17 -0.14
N TYR A 247 -21.98 2.12 -0.37
CA TYR A 247 -21.12 2.68 0.66
C TYR A 247 -21.79 3.92 1.25
N THR A 248 -21.81 4.02 2.57
CA THR A 248 -22.28 5.20 3.30
C THR A 248 -21.16 5.69 4.19
N MET A 249 -20.67 6.89 3.89
CA MET A 249 -19.69 7.60 4.68
C MET A 249 -20.36 8.34 5.82
N VAL A 250 -19.74 8.31 7.01
CA VAL A 250 -19.95 9.34 8.04
C VAL A 250 -18.60 10.02 8.30
N LEU A 251 -18.58 11.34 8.16
CA LEU A 251 -17.42 12.19 8.37
C LEU A 251 -17.69 13.15 9.54
N LYS A 252 -16.82 13.12 10.54
CA LYS A 252 -16.81 14.07 11.66
C LYS A 252 -15.61 14.99 11.57
N VAL A 253 -15.81 16.29 11.66
CA VAL A 253 -14.75 17.32 11.55
C VAL A 253 -14.85 18.37 12.65
N LYS A 254 -13.71 18.98 12.98
CA LYS A 254 -13.61 20.10 13.92
C LYS A 254 -14.11 21.41 13.30
N GLN A 255 -13.78 21.61 12.02
CA GLN A 255 -14.13 22.78 11.23
C GLN A 255 -14.86 22.34 9.97
N GLU A 256 -16.09 22.83 9.79
CA GLU A 256 -16.92 22.52 8.63
C GLU A 256 -16.36 23.17 7.36
N ARG A 257 -16.47 22.43 6.23
CA ARG A 257 -16.12 22.89 4.89
C ARG A 257 -17.37 22.90 4.00
N PRO A 258 -17.31 23.55 2.81
CA PRO A 258 -18.42 23.49 1.86
C PRO A 258 -18.85 22.04 1.58
N LEU A 259 -20.16 21.82 1.62
CA LEU A 259 -20.74 20.50 1.48
C LEU A 259 -20.54 19.97 0.05
N TYR A 260 -20.09 18.72 -0.06
CA TYR A 260 -20.03 18.03 -1.34
C TYR A 260 -21.45 17.81 -1.89
N ALA A 261 -21.62 17.91 -3.21
CA ALA A 261 -22.93 17.75 -3.83
C ALA A 261 -23.55 16.37 -3.50
N GLY A 262 -24.74 16.37 -2.89
CA GLY A 262 -25.44 15.16 -2.46
C GLY A 262 -25.07 14.67 -1.06
N ALA A 263 -24.05 15.23 -0.41
CA ALA A 263 -23.82 15.00 1.02
C ALA A 263 -24.88 15.73 1.86
N GLN A 264 -25.10 15.25 3.08
CA GLN A 264 -26.06 15.81 4.02
C GLN A 264 -25.39 16.05 5.37
N ARG A 265 -25.72 17.16 6.02
CA ARG A 265 -25.32 17.43 7.41
C ARG A 265 -26.28 16.71 8.35
N THR A 266 -25.79 15.83 9.20
CA THR A 266 -26.60 15.09 10.19
C THR A 266 -26.60 15.80 11.54
N SER A 267 -25.50 16.45 11.90
CA SER A 267 -25.38 17.33 13.06
C SER A 267 -24.23 18.33 12.87
N ALA A 268 -23.96 19.18 13.86
CA ALA A 268 -22.83 20.10 13.79
C ALA A 268 -21.50 19.33 13.74
N GLY A 269 -20.71 19.57 12.69
CA GLY A 269 -19.46 18.87 12.41
C GLY A 269 -19.62 17.45 11.90
N GLU A 270 -20.84 16.96 11.60
CA GLU A 270 -21.09 15.60 11.13
C GLU A 270 -21.85 15.56 9.81
N PHE A 271 -21.32 14.81 8.85
CA PHE A 271 -21.85 14.70 7.49
C PHE A 271 -21.97 13.25 7.05
N THR A 272 -22.97 12.97 6.22
CA THR A 272 -23.17 11.67 5.56
C THR A 272 -23.24 11.80 4.05
N PHE A 273 -22.76 10.78 3.34
CA PHE A 273 -22.89 10.66 1.89
C PHE A 273 -22.92 9.18 1.49
N SER A 274 -23.85 8.80 0.62
CA SER A 274 -23.98 7.41 0.15
C SER A 274 -23.81 7.33 -1.36
N SER A 275 -23.09 6.29 -1.82
CA SER A 275 -22.83 6.02 -3.22
C SER A 275 -22.58 4.53 -3.46
N PRO A 276 -22.99 3.94 -4.60
CA PRO A 276 -22.55 2.61 -4.99
C PRO A 276 -21.06 2.57 -5.39
N ASP A 277 -20.46 3.73 -5.70
CA ASP A 277 -19.06 3.89 -6.06
C ASP A 277 -18.22 4.39 -4.86
N LEU A 278 -17.24 3.57 -4.45
CA LEU A 278 -16.29 3.91 -3.39
C LEU A 278 -15.44 5.14 -3.75
N LEU A 279 -15.08 5.33 -5.01
CA LEU A 279 -14.24 6.48 -5.41
C LEU A 279 -15.03 7.80 -5.34
N ALA A 280 -16.34 7.76 -5.53
CA ALA A 280 -17.21 8.90 -5.26
C ALA A 280 -17.28 9.21 -3.75
N ILE A 281 -17.30 8.20 -2.87
CA ILE A 281 -17.18 8.41 -1.42
C ILE A 281 -15.88 9.14 -1.07
N LEU A 282 -14.75 8.68 -1.62
CA LEU A 282 -13.45 9.29 -1.35
C LEU A 282 -13.33 10.69 -1.96
N SER A 283 -13.98 10.95 -3.10
CA SER A 283 -14.10 12.32 -3.64
C SER A 283 -14.83 13.24 -2.66
N ALA A 284 -15.96 12.80 -2.10
CA ALA A 284 -16.71 13.56 -1.10
C ALA A 284 -15.90 13.78 0.19
N PHE A 285 -15.23 12.74 0.68
CA PHE A 285 -14.33 12.83 1.84
C PHE A 285 -13.20 13.85 1.60
N ASN A 286 -12.50 13.75 0.47
CA ASN A 286 -11.39 14.65 0.15
C ASN A 286 -11.81 16.12 0.04
N ALA A 287 -13.06 16.38 -0.41
CA ALA A 287 -13.60 17.74 -0.51
C ALA A 287 -13.99 18.33 0.86
N MET A 288 -14.40 17.49 1.81
CA MET A 288 -15.01 17.95 3.08
C MET A 288 -14.10 17.81 4.31
N LYS A 289 -13.01 17.04 4.23
CA LYS A 289 -12.03 16.84 5.32
C LYS A 289 -11.17 18.07 5.60
#